data_AF-A0A661XDU2-F1
#
_entry.id   AF-A0A661XDU2-F1
#
_cell.length_a   1.000
_cell.length_b   1.000
_cell.length_c   1.000
_cell.angle_alpha   90.00
_cell.angle_beta   90.00
_cell.angle_gamma   90.00
#
_symmetry.space_group_name_H-M   'P 1'
#
loop_
_entity.id
_entity.type
_entity.pdbx_description
1 polymer ?
#
loop_
_entity_poly.entity_id
_entity_poly.type
_entity_poly.pdbx_seq_one_letter_code
_entity_poly.pdbx_strand_id
1 'polypeptide(L)'
;MKGVYILIIRLKKDRVIKVGNLGRIFFKEGIYFYVGRSLRGMEARIRRHLSKRKKLFWHIDYFLNSRDAKIIGIIKIKTQDKSLECQISRYFSKYFHPISYFGSSDCHCVSHFFFAG
;
A
#
# COMPACT_ATOMS: atom_id res chain seq x y z
N MET A 1 18.09 6.47 2.01
CA MET A 1 17.19 7.46 2.65
C MET A 1 16.09 6.75 3.44
N LYS A 2 15.82 7.17 4.68
CA LYS A 2 14.69 6.68 5.50
C LYS A 2 13.47 7.58 5.33
N GLY A 3 12.28 7.03 5.56
CA GLY A 3 11.06 7.84 5.68
C GLY A 3 9.79 7.09 5.31
N VAL A 4 8.75 7.86 4.97
CA VAL A 4 7.43 7.38 4.56
C VAL A 4 7.23 7.64 3.06
N TYR A 5 6.49 6.77 2.41
CA TYR A 5 6.06 6.94 1.03
C TYR A 5 4.59 6.58 0.86
N ILE A 6 3.96 7.18 -0.13
CA ILE A 6 2.60 6.88 -0.55
C ILE A 6 2.66 6.41 -2.00
N LEU A 7 2.17 5.20 -2.27
CA LEU A 7 1.95 4.74 -3.64
C LEU A 7 0.55 5.14 -4.07
N ILE A 8 0.45 5.76 -5.25
CA ILE A 8 -0.81 6.02 -5.93
C ILE A 8 -0.96 4.95 -7.00
N ILE A 9 -2.02 4.15 -6.90
CA ILE A 9 -2.18 2.94 -7.71
C ILE A 9 -3.53 2.99 -8.41
N ARG A 10 -3.55 2.82 -9.73
CA ARG A 10 -4.78 2.59 -10.50
C ARG A 10 -4.98 1.10 -10.67
N LEU A 11 -6.14 0.61 -10.27
CA LEU A 11 -6.66 -0.69 -10.69
C LEU A 11 -7.59 -0.44 -11.88
N LYS A 12 -7.29 -1.07 -13.02
CA LYS A 12 -8.00 -0.82 -14.29
C LYS A 12 -9.33 -1.55 -14.46
N LYS A 13 -9.61 -2.56 -13.63
CA LYS A 13 -10.80 -3.40 -13.69
C LYS A 13 -11.04 -4.03 -12.32
N ASP A 14 -12.28 -4.32 -11.98
CA ASP A 14 -12.64 -5.09 -10.78
C ASP A 14 -11.86 -6.41 -10.71
N ARG A 15 -11.33 -6.75 -9.54
CA ARG A 15 -10.55 -7.97 -9.33
C ARG A 15 -10.77 -8.57 -7.95
N VAL A 16 -10.89 -9.90 -7.93
CA VAL A 16 -10.70 -10.69 -6.71
C VAL A 16 -9.24 -11.10 -6.63
N ILE A 17 -8.53 -10.68 -5.58
CA ILE A 17 -7.11 -10.99 -5.39
C ILE A 17 -6.95 -11.79 -4.10
N LYS A 18 -6.17 -12.88 -4.16
CA LYS A 18 -5.76 -13.63 -2.96
C LYS A 18 -4.56 -12.91 -2.32
N VAL A 19 -4.76 -12.34 -1.14
CA VAL A 19 -3.79 -11.49 -0.43
C VAL A 19 -3.26 -12.23 0.80
N GLY A 20 -2.22 -13.06 0.61
CA GLY A 20 -1.57 -13.77 1.72
C GLY A 20 -2.56 -14.42 2.70
N ASN A 21 -2.44 -14.08 3.98
CA ASN A 21 -3.29 -14.57 5.06
C ASN A 21 -4.66 -13.85 5.15
N LEU A 22 -4.88 -12.75 4.43
CA LEU A 22 -6.18 -12.06 4.37
C LEU A 22 -7.19 -12.76 3.43
N GLY A 23 -6.79 -13.84 2.77
CA GLY A 23 -7.68 -14.61 1.90
C GLY A 23 -8.01 -13.87 0.60
N ARG A 24 -9.22 -14.07 0.07
CA ARG A 24 -9.67 -13.45 -1.19
C ARG A 24 -10.42 -12.16 -0.87
N ILE A 25 -9.96 -11.05 -1.44
CA ILE A 25 -10.58 -9.74 -1.28
C ILE A 25 -11.05 -9.26 -2.64
N PHE A 26 -12.26 -8.71 -2.71
CA PHE A 26 -12.78 -8.02 -3.88
C PHE A 26 -12.33 -6.56 -3.89
N PHE A 27 -11.71 -6.14 -5.00
CA PHE A 27 -11.24 -4.78 -5.25
C PHE A 27 -12.00 -4.20 -6.43
N LYS A 28 -12.63 -3.04 -6.23
CA LYS A 28 -13.25 -2.26 -7.31
C LYS A 28 -12.20 -1.58 -8.18
N GLU A 29 -12.49 -1.42 -9.46
CA GLU A 29 -11.78 -0.51 -10.35
C GLU A 29 -11.70 0.88 -9.71
N GLY A 30 -10.55 1.55 -9.84
CA GLY A 30 -10.37 2.89 -9.27
C GLY A 30 -8.95 3.16 -8.79
N ILE A 31 -8.82 4.21 -7.98
CA ILE A 31 -7.58 4.69 -7.40
C ILE A 31 -7.45 4.17 -5.97
N TYR A 32 -6.22 3.80 -5.64
CA TYR A 32 -5.83 3.32 -4.33
C TYR A 32 -4.59 4.05 -3.82
N PHE A 33 -4.54 4.24 -2.51
CA PHE A 33 -3.38 4.75 -1.80
C PHE A 33 -2.80 3.70 -0.87
N TYR A 34 -1.50 3.47 -0.96
CA TYR A 34 -0.77 2.64 0.00
C TYR A 34 0.25 3.48 0.75
N VAL A 35 0.14 3.52 2.07
CA VAL A 35 1.07 4.23 2.96
C VAL A 35 2.07 3.22 3.50
N GLY A 36 3.36 3.50 3.34
CA GLY A 36 4.40 2.62 3.86
C GLY A 36 5.61 3.38 4.36
N ARG A 37 6.33 2.81 5.34
CA ARG A 37 7.63 3.33 5.79
C ARG A 37 8.80 2.43 5.42
N SER A 38 10.01 3.00 5.48
CA SER A 38 11.26 2.24 5.42
C SER A 38 12.35 2.86 6.29
N LEU A 39 12.89 2.04 7.20
CA LEU A 39 14.00 2.41 8.09
C LEU A 39 15.38 2.05 7.53
N ARG A 40 15.43 1.16 6.53
CA ARG A 40 16.69 0.67 5.92
C ARG A 40 16.91 1.19 4.49
N GLY A 41 15.91 1.87 3.91
CA GLY A 41 16.02 2.46 2.58
C GLY A 41 14.68 2.50 1.86
N MET A 42 14.11 3.69 1.69
CA MET A 42 12.84 3.92 1.00
C MET A 42 12.93 3.50 -0.48
N GLU A 43 13.98 3.91 -1.17
CA GLU A 43 14.20 3.59 -2.60
C GLU A 43 14.25 2.08 -2.86
N ALA A 44 14.94 1.31 -2.02
CA ALA A 44 14.99 -0.15 -2.18
C ALA A 44 13.60 -0.78 -2.03
N ARG A 45 12.78 -0.28 -1.09
CA ARG A 45 11.42 -0.77 -0.87
C ARG A 45 10.48 -0.39 -2.00
N ILE A 46 10.59 0.84 -2.50
CA ILE A 46 9.84 1.32 -3.67
C ILE A 46 10.23 0.52 -4.92
N ARG A 47 11.52 0.31 -5.19
CA ARG A 47 11.99 -0.52 -6.32
C ARG A 47 11.44 -1.94 -6.24
N ARG A 48 11.39 -2.52 -5.05
CA ARG A 48 10.73 -3.82 -4.85
C ARG A 48 9.26 -3.76 -5.25
N HIS A 49 8.51 -2.74 -4.83
CA HIS A 49 7.09 -2.58 -5.19
C HIS A 49 6.89 -2.47 -6.70
N LEU A 50 7.77 -1.75 -7.38
CA LEU A 50 7.77 -1.61 -8.85
C LEU A 50 8.11 -2.90 -9.60
N SER A 51 8.93 -3.78 -9.01
CA SER A 51 9.26 -5.07 -9.62
C SER A 51 8.07 -6.01 -9.63
N LYS A 52 7.77 -6.63 -10.78
CA LYS A 52 6.79 -7.73 -10.90
C LYS A 52 7.40 -9.09 -10.53
N ARG A 53 8.69 -9.30 -10.80
CA ARG A 53 9.38 -10.57 -10.50
C ARG A 53 9.96 -10.52 -9.09
N LYS A 54 9.23 -11.07 -8.12
CA LYS A 54 9.63 -11.15 -6.70
C LYS A 54 8.82 -12.22 -5.96
N LYS A 55 9.37 -12.75 -4.87
CA LYS A 55 8.57 -13.49 -3.88
C LYS A 55 7.59 -12.53 -3.22
N LEU A 56 6.29 -12.83 -3.26
CA LEU A 56 5.26 -12.02 -2.61
C LEU A 56 5.34 -12.23 -1.10
N PHE A 57 5.37 -11.14 -0.33
CA PHE A 57 5.51 -11.20 1.12
C PHE A 57 4.59 -10.19 1.82
N TRP A 58 4.57 -8.94 1.38
CA TRP A 58 3.66 -7.94 1.93
C TRP A 58 2.31 -7.99 1.22
N HIS A 59 1.22 -7.63 1.91
CA HIS A 59 -0.12 -7.58 1.32
C HIS A 59 -0.15 -6.78 0.00
N ILE A 60 0.57 -5.65 -0.04
CA ILE A 60 0.67 -4.81 -1.25
C ILE A 60 1.38 -5.50 -2.42
N ASP A 61 2.28 -6.46 -2.16
CA ASP A 61 2.93 -7.23 -3.22
C ASP A 61 1.89 -8.03 -4.02
N TYR A 62 0.89 -8.62 -3.35
CA TYR A 62 -0.17 -9.39 -4.00
C TYR A 62 -1.05 -8.50 -4.87
N PHE A 63 -1.46 -7.34 -4.35
CA PHE A 63 -2.26 -6.38 -5.11
C PHE A 63 -1.49 -5.86 -6.33
N LEU A 64 -0.24 -5.46 -6.15
CA LEU A 64 0.62 -4.97 -7.23
C LEU A 64 1.05 -6.06 -8.21
N ASN A 65 0.95 -7.35 -7.86
CA ASN A 65 1.21 -8.44 -8.79
C ASN A 65 0.04 -8.66 -9.78
N SER A 66 -1.13 -8.08 -9.51
CA SER A 66 -2.22 -8.06 -10.50
C SER A 66 -1.76 -7.37 -11.79
N ARG A 67 -2.17 -7.92 -12.93
CA ARG A 67 -1.91 -7.34 -14.27
C ARG A 67 -2.62 -6.00 -14.48
N ASP A 68 -3.70 -5.77 -13.73
CA ASP A 68 -4.54 -4.58 -13.85
C ASP A 68 -4.14 -3.47 -12.87
N ALA A 69 -3.23 -3.76 -11.92
CA ALA A 69 -2.72 -2.78 -10.97
C ALA A 69 -1.44 -2.11 -11.50
N LYS A 70 -1.47 -0.77 -11.57
CA LYS A 70 -0.33 0.06 -11.99
C LYS A 70 -0.08 1.19 -11.00
N ILE A 71 1.15 1.32 -10.52
CA ILE A 71 1.59 2.51 -9.78
C ILE A 71 1.65 3.67 -10.78
N ILE A 72 0.89 4.74 -10.51
CA ILE A 72 0.81 5.94 -11.36
C ILE A 72 1.48 7.16 -10.71
N GLY A 73 1.81 7.08 -9.43
CA GLY A 73 2.49 8.15 -8.70
C GLY A 73 3.08 7.66 -7.39
N ILE A 74 4.11 8.37 -6.92
CA ILE A 74 4.79 8.06 -5.67
C ILE A 74 5.11 9.37 -4.96
N ILE A 75 4.60 9.54 -3.74
CA ILE A 75 4.97 10.64 -2.86
C ILE A 75 6.01 10.11 -1.88
N LYS A 76 7.12 10.84 -1.71
CA LYS A 76 8.23 10.46 -0.82
C LYS A 76 8.41 11.54 0.24
N ILE A 77 8.38 11.14 1.51
CA ILE A 77 8.53 12.03 2.66
C ILE A 77 9.76 11.59 3.44
N LYS A 78 10.85 12.37 3.34
CA LYS A 78 12.06 12.13 4.10
C LYS A 78 11.82 12.50 5.56
N THR A 79 11.89 11.51 6.44
CA THR A 79 11.70 11.72 7.89
C THR A 79 12.37 10.59 8.68
N GLN A 80 12.68 10.87 9.94
CA GLN A 80 13.11 9.86 10.92
C GLN A 80 11.98 9.46 11.88
N ASP A 81 10.86 10.20 11.87
CA ASP A 81 9.70 9.91 12.70
C ASP A 81 9.04 8.61 12.24
N LYS A 82 9.06 7.62 13.14
CA LYS A 82 8.48 6.30 12.91
C LYS A 82 6.96 6.31 12.98
N SER A 83 6.36 7.31 13.62
CA SER A 83 4.92 7.43 13.85
C SER A 83 4.17 8.04 12.66
N LEU A 84 4.88 8.78 11.80
CA LEU A 84 4.28 9.50 10.67
C LEU A 84 3.48 8.60 9.72
N GLU A 85 3.93 7.36 9.49
CA GLU A 85 3.18 6.38 8.69
C GLU A 85 1.78 6.15 9.26
N CYS A 86 1.69 5.85 10.56
CA CYS A 86 0.43 5.61 11.24
C CYS A 86 -0.42 6.88 11.31
N GLN A 87 0.19 8.06 11.50
CA GLN A 87 -0.52 9.33 11.46
C GLN A 87 -1.19 9.58 10.10
N ILE A 88 -0.45 9.37 9.01
CA ILE A 88 -0.97 9.49 7.64
C ILE A 88 -2.07 8.45 7.41
N SER A 89 -1.88 7.19 7.79
CA SER A 89 -2.90 6.14 7.64
C SER A 89 -4.19 6.47 8.41
N ARG A 90 -4.09 6.99 9.64
CA ARG A 90 -5.26 7.43 10.42
C ARG A 90 -5.96 8.62 9.78
N TYR A 91 -5.20 9.57 9.24
CA TYR A 91 -5.76 10.71 8.51
C TYR A 91 -6.49 10.25 7.25
N PHE A 92 -5.86 9.39 6.45
CA PHE A 92 -6.43 8.84 5.21
C PHE A 92 -7.73 8.07 5.48
N SER A 93 -7.81 7.34 6.59
CA SER A 93 -9.03 6.62 7.01
C SER A 93 -10.25 7.52 7.20
N LYS A 94 -10.06 8.85 7.38
CA LYS A 94 -11.17 9.82 7.50
C LYS A 94 -11.76 10.22 6.16
N TYR A 95 -11.02 10.05 5.06
CA TYR A 95 -11.38 10.55 3.73
C TYR A 95 -11.53 9.45 2.67
N PHE A 96 -10.90 8.30 2.88
CA PHE A 96 -10.86 7.19 1.93
C PHE A 96 -11.29 5.89 2.58
N HIS A 97 -11.80 4.97 1.77
CA HIS A 97 -12.32 3.70 2.27
C HIS A 97 -11.17 2.74 2.61
N PRO A 98 -10.97 2.34 3.88
CA PRO A 98 -9.87 1.46 4.26
C PRO A 98 -10.15 0.02 3.83
N ILE A 99 -9.12 -0.66 3.31
CA ILE A 99 -9.15 -2.12 3.11
C ILE A 99 -8.68 -2.77 4.41
N SER A 100 -9.60 -3.24 5.25
CA SER A 100 -9.32 -3.70 6.61
C SER A 100 -8.13 -4.66 6.71
N TYR A 101 -7.28 -4.45 7.72
CA TYR A 101 -6.09 -5.24 8.06
C TYR A 101 -4.98 -5.24 7.00
N PHE A 102 -5.10 -4.43 5.95
CA PHE A 102 -4.15 -4.41 4.86
C PHE A 102 -2.92 -3.55 5.20
N GLY A 103 -1.77 -4.18 5.37
CA GLY A 103 -0.49 -3.49 5.60
C GLY A 103 -0.33 -2.95 7.03
N SER A 104 -1.22 -3.30 7.95
CA SER A 104 -1.22 -2.83 9.34
C SER A 104 -0.92 -3.92 10.37
N SER A 105 -0.33 -5.05 9.99
CA SER A 105 -0.10 -6.19 10.90
C SER A 105 0.84 -5.90 12.08
N ASP A 106 1.68 -4.85 11.99
CA ASP A 106 2.60 -4.43 13.05
C ASP A 106 2.11 -3.18 13.83
N CYS A 107 0.85 -2.77 13.67
CA CYS A 107 0.29 -1.61 14.36
C CYS A 107 -1.24 -1.71 14.57
N HIS A 108 -1.81 -0.71 15.24
CA HIS A 108 -3.25 -0.63 15.53
C HIS A 108 -4.05 0.13 14.46
N CYS A 109 -3.49 0.38 13.28
CA CYS A 109 -4.22 1.04 12.20
C CYS A 109 -5.24 0.08 11.59
N VAL A 110 -6.43 0.58 11.26
CA VAL A 110 -7.46 -0.19 10.54
C VAL A 110 -6.90 -0.72 9.21
N SER A 111 -6.17 0.13 8.49
CA SER A 111 -5.49 -0.21 7.25
C SER A 111 -4.39 0.79 6.93
N HIS A 112 -3.43 0.39 6.11
CA HIS A 112 -2.49 1.26 5.41
C HIS A 112 -2.79 1.33 3.90
N PHE A 113 -3.91 0.75 3.46
CA PHE A 113 -4.33 0.69 2.07
C PHE A 113 -5.78 1.13 1.90
N PHE A 114 -6.00 2.09 1.00
CA PHE A 114 -7.26 2.83 0.92
C PHE A 114 -7.76 2.92 -0.51
N PHE A 115 -9.07 2.78 -0.71
CA PHE A 115 -9.77 3.01 -1.97
C PHE A 115 -10.33 4.44 -2.02
N ALA A 116 -10.15 5.11 -3.16
CA ALA A 116 -10.48 6.52 -3.35
C ALA A 116 -11.47 6.79 -4.51
N GLY A 117 -11.93 5.76 -5.23
CA GLY A 117 -12.80 5.91 -6.41
C GLY A 117 -12.09 5.64 -7.74
#